data_AF-A0A1V6J258-F1
#
_entry.id   AF-A0A1V6J258-F1
#
_cell.length_a   1.000
_cell.length_b   1.000
_cell.length_c   1.000
_cell.angle_alpha   90.00
_cell.angle_beta   90.00
_cell.angle_gamma   90.00
#
_symmetry.space_group_name_H-M   'P 1'
#
loop_
_entity.id
_entity.type
_entity.pdbx_description
1 polymer ?
#
loop_
_entity_poly.entity_id
_entity_poly.type
_entity_poly.pdbx_seq_one_letter_code
_entity_poly.pdbx_strand_id
1 'polypeptide(L)'
;MKKILFAALLLVAGFTTSCVKDDLYDGPASISNLKFNPEAVTPKDAVTVTATITDLRSVSSAVLKYSIGGGSAQSVNMTASGDVYSGIIPAQADKAVVTFHVEAVNEKGYIAKSADKSYTVAAVVVDYSGLYLNELNGNDKFMELQNRGTKDIPLEGVYICKDSENDSPVWICDDRALAPGQFLLLYSEDVQSTHPEQPEALIFHSGLSAKKNVRIQLFNPAGSSIDDFNLTAIAKTAPASYSRNTDKKWAYAPATPGAANQESTDYVTGLQ
;
A
#
# COMPACT_ATOMS: atom_id res chain seq x y z
N MET A 1 32.72 -50.97 94.51
CA MET A 1 31.69 -51.37 93.52
C MET A 1 31.49 -50.22 92.53
N LYS A 2 31.57 -50.50 91.22
CA LYS A 2 31.37 -49.56 90.10
C LYS A 2 29.96 -48.93 90.09
N LYS A 3 29.83 -47.70 89.57
CA LYS A 3 28.74 -47.14 88.70
C LYS A 3 29.02 -45.62 88.50
N ILE A 4 29.55 -45.15 87.36
CA ILE A 4 28.91 -44.84 86.05
C ILE A 4 28.14 -43.49 86.03
N LEU A 5 28.67 -42.54 85.23
CA LEU A 5 28.06 -41.44 84.44
C LEU A 5 27.19 -40.37 85.16
N PHE A 6 27.09 -39.09 84.75
CA PHE A 6 26.97 -38.49 83.41
C PHE A 6 27.51 -37.04 83.40
N ALA A 7 28.27 -36.66 82.37
CA ALA A 7 28.60 -35.26 82.09
C ALA A 7 27.46 -34.64 81.26
N ALA A 8 26.84 -33.58 81.78
CA ALA A 8 25.84 -32.80 81.05
C ALA A 8 26.54 -31.74 80.20
N LEU A 9 26.70 -32.04 78.90
CA LEU A 9 27.12 -31.08 77.89
C LEU A 9 25.89 -30.24 77.51
N LEU A 10 25.79 -29.01 78.04
CA LEU A 10 24.80 -28.05 77.56
C LEU A 10 25.20 -27.59 76.14
N LEU A 11 24.59 -28.21 75.14
CA LEU A 11 24.62 -27.73 73.75
C LEU A 11 23.60 -26.60 73.63
N VAL A 12 24.06 -25.35 73.67
CA VAL A 12 23.23 -24.20 73.29
C VAL A 12 23.09 -24.22 71.77
N ALA A 13 21.97 -24.77 71.29
CA ALA A 13 21.60 -24.69 69.88
C ALA A 13 21.26 -23.24 69.53
N GLY A 14 22.22 -22.52 68.97
CA GLY A 14 21.98 -21.24 68.31
C GLY A 14 21.14 -21.46 67.06
N PHE A 15 19.83 -21.23 67.15
CA PHE A 15 19.00 -21.06 65.97
C PHE A 15 19.32 -19.70 65.36
N THR A 16 20.31 -19.66 64.47
CA THR A 16 20.42 -18.55 63.54
C THR A 16 19.25 -18.66 62.58
N THR A 17 18.29 -17.75 62.71
CA THR A 17 17.27 -17.53 61.69
C THR A 17 17.98 -17.04 60.42
N SER A 18 18.44 -17.98 59.59
CA SER A 18 18.80 -17.73 58.20
C SER A 18 17.50 -17.52 57.42
N CYS A 19 16.77 -16.44 57.73
CA CYS A 19 15.81 -15.89 56.80
C CYS A 19 16.63 -15.26 55.69
N VAL A 20 16.92 -16.03 54.63
CA VAL A 20 17.30 -15.42 53.35
C VAL A 20 16.09 -14.57 52.98
N LYS A 21 16.28 -13.26 52.97
CA LYS A 21 15.23 -12.33 52.59
C LYS A 21 15.02 -12.56 51.08
N ASP A 22 13.90 -13.17 50.72
CA ASP A 22 13.45 -13.21 49.33
C ASP A 22 13.06 -11.77 48.94
N ASP A 23 14.06 -10.97 48.60
CA ASP A 23 13.85 -9.68 47.98
C ASP A 23 13.42 -9.94 46.53
N LEU A 24 12.23 -9.45 46.18
CA LEU A 24 11.73 -9.49 44.81
C LEU A 24 12.79 -8.91 43.87
N TYR A 25 13.18 -9.69 42.86
CA TYR A 25 14.16 -9.28 41.86
C TYR A 25 13.88 -7.86 41.34
N ASP A 26 14.88 -6.99 41.46
CA ASP A 26 14.78 -5.56 41.12
C ASP A 26 15.61 -5.29 39.85
N GLY A 27 15.11 -5.78 38.72
CA GLY A 27 15.74 -5.60 37.41
C GLY A 27 14.92 -4.74 36.47
N PRO A 28 15.41 -4.54 35.23
CA PRO A 28 14.66 -3.83 34.19
C PRO A 28 13.42 -4.63 33.76
N ALA A 29 12.47 -3.93 33.14
CA ALA A 29 11.31 -4.54 32.50
C ALA A 29 11.73 -5.55 31.41
N SER A 30 10.86 -6.49 31.10
CA SER A 30 11.00 -7.40 29.95
C SER A 30 10.25 -6.84 28.75
N ILE A 31 10.90 -6.79 27.59
CA ILE A 31 10.29 -6.36 26.31
C ILE A 31 10.31 -7.53 25.35
N SER A 32 9.15 -7.89 24.80
CA SER A 32 8.98 -9.00 23.85
C SER A 32 7.97 -8.65 22.76
N ASN A 33 7.81 -9.53 21.77
CA ASN A 33 6.81 -9.38 20.69
C ASN A 33 6.86 -8.04 19.95
N LEU A 34 8.05 -7.44 19.78
CA LEU A 34 8.22 -6.21 19.01
C LEU A 34 7.80 -6.46 17.56
N LYS A 35 6.75 -5.79 17.08
CA LYS A 35 6.19 -5.92 15.73
C LYS A 35 5.86 -4.55 15.16
N PHE A 36 5.71 -4.46 13.84
CA PHE A 36 5.22 -3.26 13.17
C PHE A 36 4.19 -3.63 12.10
N ASN A 37 3.29 -2.72 11.79
CA ASN A 37 2.26 -2.88 10.77
C ASN A 37 2.04 -1.53 10.03
N PRO A 38 1.94 -1.52 8.69
CA PRO A 38 1.97 -2.67 7.76
C PRO A 38 3.37 -3.31 7.61
N GLU A 39 3.42 -4.57 7.17
CA GLU A 39 4.70 -5.28 6.90
C GLU A 39 5.37 -4.79 5.61
N ALA A 40 4.56 -4.44 4.60
CA ALA A 40 4.99 -3.75 3.39
C ALA A 40 4.65 -2.26 3.53
N VAL A 41 5.65 -1.45 3.89
CA VAL A 41 5.46 -0.02 4.18
C VAL A 41 5.64 0.81 2.91
N THR A 42 4.61 1.54 2.52
CA THR A 42 4.61 2.51 1.42
C THR A 42 4.80 3.94 1.94
N PRO A 43 5.10 4.91 1.04
CA PRO A 43 5.21 6.32 1.44
C PRO A 43 3.93 6.95 1.98
N LYS A 44 2.77 6.28 1.85
CA LYS A 44 1.48 6.73 2.40
C LYS A 44 1.23 6.18 3.81
N ASP A 45 1.98 5.17 4.25
CA ASP A 45 1.67 4.43 5.46
C ASP A 45 2.26 5.06 6.72
N ALA A 46 1.40 5.34 7.69
CA ALA A 46 1.84 5.49 9.08
C ALA A 46 2.03 4.10 9.70
N VAL A 47 3.19 3.87 10.33
CA VAL A 47 3.58 2.55 10.84
C VAL A 47 3.27 2.46 12.32
N THR A 48 2.42 1.50 12.70
CA THR A 48 2.14 1.19 14.10
C THR A 48 3.15 0.17 14.60
N VAL A 49 3.95 0.54 15.60
CA VAL A 49 4.87 -0.36 16.31
C VAL A 49 4.22 -0.81 17.61
N THR A 50 4.25 -2.11 17.87
CA THR A 50 3.73 -2.73 19.09
C THR A 50 4.79 -3.57 19.79
N ALA A 51 4.75 -3.60 21.12
CA ALA A 51 5.59 -4.48 21.94
C ALA A 51 4.82 -4.93 23.19
N THR A 52 5.10 -6.13 23.68
CA THR A 52 4.64 -6.57 25.00
C THR A 52 5.71 -6.18 26.03
N ILE A 53 5.33 -5.41 27.04
CA ILE A 53 6.23 -4.96 28.11
C ILE A 53 5.65 -5.37 29.46
N THR A 54 6.42 -6.15 30.22
CA THR A 54 6.04 -6.65 31.55
C THR A 54 7.12 -6.29 32.57
N ASP A 55 6.72 -5.90 33.77
CA ASP A 55 7.62 -5.62 34.88
C ASP A 55 6.99 -6.18 36.18
N LEU A 56 7.82 -6.64 37.13
CA LEU A 56 7.33 -7.22 38.39
C LEU A 56 6.78 -6.17 39.37
N ARG A 57 7.10 -4.89 39.17
CA ARG A 57 6.63 -3.77 39.99
C ARG A 57 5.65 -2.89 39.22
N SER A 58 6.03 -2.45 38.02
CA SER A 58 5.21 -1.70 37.04
C SER A 58 6.11 -1.00 36.02
N VAL A 59 5.55 -0.62 34.88
CA VAL A 59 6.25 0.20 33.88
C VAL A 59 5.87 1.68 34.09
N SER A 60 6.87 2.54 34.29
CA SER A 60 6.70 3.99 34.47
C SER A 60 6.60 4.72 33.13
N SER A 61 7.40 4.33 32.13
CA SER A 61 7.30 4.86 30.77
C SER A 61 7.74 3.85 29.73
N ALA A 62 7.19 3.98 28.51
CA ALA A 62 7.64 3.25 27.34
C ALA A 62 7.74 4.23 26.16
N VAL A 63 8.90 4.25 25.50
CA VAL A 63 9.22 5.18 24.42
C VAL A 63 9.72 4.40 23.22
N LEU A 64 9.07 4.62 22.08
CA LEU A 64 9.56 4.19 20.78
C LEU A 64 10.61 5.21 20.30
N LYS A 65 11.83 4.73 20.08
CA LYS A 65 12.92 5.50 19.48
C LYS A 65 13.08 5.04 18.03
N TYR A 66 13.19 5.98 17.10
CA TYR A 66 13.44 5.64 15.70
C TYR A 66 14.33 6.67 15.01
N SER A 67 15.04 6.26 13.96
CA SER A 67 15.82 7.15 13.11
C SER A 67 15.58 6.82 11.63
N ILE A 68 15.78 7.81 10.78
CA ILE A 68 15.58 7.70 9.33
C ILE A 68 16.95 7.85 8.66
N GLY A 69 17.38 6.86 7.89
CA GLY A 69 18.64 6.89 7.17
C GLY A 69 19.88 7.05 8.06
N GLY A 70 19.80 6.61 9.33
CA GLY A 70 20.87 6.82 10.32
C GLY A 70 20.98 8.24 10.86
N GLY A 71 20.00 9.10 10.61
CA GLY A 71 19.92 10.45 11.15
C GLY A 71 19.63 10.50 12.65
N SER A 72 19.30 11.71 13.15
CA SER A 72 19.01 11.93 14.57
C SER A 72 17.79 11.14 15.04
N ALA A 73 17.91 10.49 16.20
CA ALA A 73 16.83 9.73 16.80
C ALA A 73 15.64 10.61 17.19
N GLN A 74 14.45 10.20 16.78
CA GLN A 74 13.15 10.72 17.15
C GLN A 74 12.55 9.85 18.28
N SER A 75 11.62 10.41 19.04
CA SER A 75 10.99 9.73 20.18
C SER A 75 9.48 9.87 20.14
N VAL A 76 8.77 8.77 20.38
CA VAL A 76 7.31 8.71 20.48
C VAL A 76 6.95 7.98 21.76
N ASN A 77 6.15 8.62 22.63
CA ASN A 77 5.61 7.96 23.81
C ASN A 77 4.62 6.88 23.37
N MET A 78 4.76 5.67 23.92
CA MET A 78 3.84 4.58 23.63
C MET A 78 2.63 4.62 24.56
N THR A 79 1.49 4.19 24.05
CA THR A 79 0.24 4.04 24.82
C THR A 79 0.06 2.58 25.21
N ALA A 80 -0.29 2.32 26.47
CA ALA A 80 -0.51 0.97 27.00
C ALA A 80 -1.98 0.54 26.85
N SER A 81 -2.18 -0.74 26.53
CA SER A 81 -3.44 -1.47 26.63
C SER A 81 -3.17 -2.83 27.24
N GLY A 82 -3.26 -2.91 28.58
CA GLY A 82 -2.68 -4.02 29.34
C GLY A 82 -1.16 -4.02 29.20
N ASP A 83 -0.57 -5.18 28.91
CA ASP A 83 0.88 -5.31 28.71
C ASP A 83 1.33 -4.96 27.28
N VAL A 84 0.40 -4.60 26.38
CA VAL A 84 0.71 -4.25 24.99
C VAL A 84 0.85 -2.74 24.87
N TYR A 85 2.03 -2.28 24.45
CA TYR A 85 2.34 -0.89 24.21
C TYR A 85 2.39 -0.62 22.71
N SER A 86 1.80 0.49 22.27
CA SER A 86 1.78 0.90 20.86
C SER A 86 2.25 2.34 20.66
N GLY A 87 3.05 2.57 19.62
CA GLY A 87 3.46 3.90 19.14
C GLY A 87 3.39 3.97 17.61
N ILE A 88 3.25 5.17 17.06
CA ILE A 88 3.11 5.38 15.61
C ILE A 88 4.33 6.16 15.09
N ILE A 89 4.96 5.62 14.05
CA ILE A 89 5.94 6.33 13.23
C ILE A 89 5.17 6.92 12.04
N PRO A 90 5.15 8.26 11.84
CA PRO A 90 4.47 8.87 10.70
C PRO A 90 5.00 8.37 9.36
N ALA A 91 4.22 8.55 8.29
CA ALA A 91 4.63 8.21 6.94
C ALA A 91 5.97 8.86 6.55
N GLN A 92 6.79 8.11 5.82
CA GLN A 92 8.15 8.50 5.46
C GLN A 92 8.33 8.46 3.94
N ALA A 93 9.33 9.17 3.43
CA ALA A 93 9.60 9.23 1.99
C ALA A 93 9.98 7.86 1.40
N ASP A 94 9.77 7.68 0.09
CA ASP A 94 10.21 6.49 -0.63
C ASP A 94 11.71 6.21 -0.42
N LYS A 95 12.07 4.93 -0.27
CA LYS A 95 13.42 4.43 0.02
C LYS A 95 13.98 4.83 1.37
N ALA A 96 13.22 5.50 2.24
CA ALA A 96 13.64 5.77 3.61
C ALA A 96 13.87 4.44 4.36
N VAL A 97 15.04 4.30 4.98
CA VAL A 97 15.33 3.19 5.90
C VAL A 97 15.05 3.68 7.31
N VAL A 98 14.06 3.07 7.96
CA VAL A 98 13.71 3.38 9.35
C VAL A 98 14.26 2.30 10.25
N THR A 99 15.06 2.70 11.24
CA THR A 99 15.54 1.81 12.32
C THR A 99 14.89 2.24 13.62
N PHE A 100 14.38 1.30 14.41
CA PHE A 100 13.66 1.60 15.64
C PHE A 100 13.88 0.55 16.74
N HIS A 101 13.66 0.98 17.98
CA HIS A 101 13.65 0.14 19.18
C HIS A 101 12.73 0.75 20.24
N VAL A 102 12.38 -0.04 21.25
CA VAL A 102 11.58 0.41 22.40
C VAL A 102 12.45 0.46 23.65
N GLU A 103 12.35 1.56 24.39
CA GLU A 103 12.91 1.72 25.73
C GLU A 103 11.77 1.75 26.76
N ALA A 104 11.89 0.96 27.83
CA ALA A 104 10.95 0.98 28.94
C ALA A 104 11.68 1.32 30.24
N VAL A 105 11.10 2.18 31.05
CA VAL A 105 11.61 2.55 32.37
C VAL A 105 10.61 2.07 33.41
N ASN A 106 11.06 1.34 34.42
CA ASN A 106 10.20 0.96 35.55
C ASN A 106 10.22 2.00 36.69
N GLU A 107 9.43 1.78 37.74
CA GLU A 107 9.35 2.72 38.88
C GLU A 107 10.68 2.97 39.61
N LYS A 108 11.64 2.04 39.50
CA LYS A 108 12.99 2.19 40.09
C LYS A 108 13.97 2.93 39.18
N GLY A 109 13.55 3.28 37.97
CA GLY A 109 14.38 3.93 36.97
C GLY A 109 15.27 2.96 36.19
N TYR A 110 15.09 1.65 36.32
CA TYR A 110 15.81 0.69 35.47
C TYR A 110 15.29 0.77 34.04
N ILE A 111 16.22 0.78 33.09
CA ILE A 111 15.94 0.91 31.67
C ILE A 111 16.10 -0.44 30.99
N ALA A 112 15.03 -0.89 30.33
CA ALA A 112 15.06 -1.99 29.38
C ALA A 112 15.13 -1.43 27.96
N LYS A 113 15.91 -2.07 27.07
CA LYS A 113 15.95 -1.76 25.65
C LYS A 113 15.64 -3.03 24.85
N SER A 114 14.75 -2.94 23.85
CA SER A 114 14.55 -4.02 22.88
C SER A 114 15.75 -4.16 21.94
N ALA A 115 15.79 -5.25 21.18
CA ALA A 115 16.61 -5.31 19.98
C ALA A 115 16.17 -4.22 18.97
N ASP A 116 17.11 -3.74 18.17
CA ASP A 116 16.83 -2.84 17.06
C ASP A 116 16.15 -3.63 15.93
N LYS A 117 15.15 -3.01 15.28
CA LYS A 117 14.50 -3.50 14.06
C LYS A 117 14.57 -2.43 12.99
N SER A 118 14.43 -2.84 11.73
CA SER A 118 14.34 -1.91 10.62
C SER A 118 13.31 -2.33 9.58
N TYR A 119 12.81 -1.34 8.84
CA TYR A 119 12.08 -1.52 7.59
C TYR A 119 12.53 -0.49 6.57
N THR A 120 12.34 -0.81 5.30
CA THR A 120 12.55 0.12 4.19
C THR A 120 11.20 0.48 3.61
N VAL A 121 10.96 1.78 3.45
CA VAL A 121 9.79 2.28 2.75
C VAL A 121 9.97 2.07 1.26
N ALA A 122 8.99 1.47 0.60
CA ALA A 122 9.03 1.26 -0.84
C ALA A 122 7.68 1.61 -1.46
N ALA A 123 7.71 2.47 -2.48
CA ALA A 123 6.55 2.66 -3.35
C ALA A 123 6.15 1.31 -3.99
N VAL A 124 4.85 1.08 -4.10
CA VAL A 124 4.33 -0.10 -4.80
C VAL A 124 4.66 0.05 -6.28
N VAL A 125 5.48 -0.86 -6.81
CA VAL A 125 5.72 -0.97 -8.25
C VAL A 125 4.54 -1.71 -8.86
N VAL A 126 3.68 -0.98 -9.56
CA VAL A 126 2.54 -1.54 -10.27
C VAL A 126 2.95 -1.97 -11.68
N ASP A 127 2.65 -3.21 -12.04
CA ASP A 127 2.85 -3.73 -13.38
C ASP A 127 1.62 -3.41 -14.25
N TYR A 128 1.78 -2.41 -15.13
CA TYR A 128 0.75 -1.99 -16.06
C TYR A 128 0.80 -2.71 -17.41
N SER A 129 1.67 -3.71 -17.60
CA SER A 129 1.81 -4.42 -18.90
C SER A 129 0.55 -5.16 -19.36
N GLY A 130 -0.38 -5.39 -18.43
CA GLY A 130 -1.70 -5.95 -18.68
C GLY A 130 -2.79 -4.92 -19.00
N LEU A 131 -2.55 -3.62 -18.85
CA LEU A 131 -3.55 -2.57 -19.08
C LEU A 131 -3.49 -2.06 -20.52
N TYR A 132 -4.64 -2.04 -21.20
CA TYR A 132 -4.73 -1.64 -22.60
C TYR A 132 -5.90 -0.69 -22.83
N LEU A 133 -5.74 0.24 -23.76
CA LEU A 133 -6.86 0.81 -24.52
C LEU A 133 -7.52 -0.35 -25.28
N ASN A 134 -8.81 -0.57 -25.06
CA ASN A 134 -9.54 -1.71 -25.61
C ASN A 134 -10.50 -1.31 -26.73
N GLU A 135 -11.21 -0.20 -26.56
CA GLU A 135 -12.24 0.22 -27.49
C GLU A 135 -12.38 1.76 -27.50
N LEU A 136 -12.57 2.35 -28.69
CA LEU A 136 -12.80 3.79 -28.87
C LEU A 136 -13.95 4.00 -29.86
N ASN A 137 -15.02 4.67 -29.40
CA ASN A 137 -16.18 4.95 -30.24
C ASN A 137 -16.47 6.46 -30.26
N GLY A 138 -16.25 7.08 -31.42
CA GLY A 138 -16.49 8.51 -31.62
C GLY A 138 -17.92 8.89 -32.01
N ASN A 139 -18.83 7.93 -32.16
CA ASN A 139 -20.27 8.16 -32.39
C ASN A 139 -21.01 8.21 -31.04
N ASP A 140 -20.80 7.18 -30.21
CA ASP A 140 -21.37 7.06 -28.86
C ASP A 140 -20.48 7.69 -27.77
N LYS A 141 -19.32 8.23 -28.18
CA LYS A 141 -18.38 9.01 -27.39
C LYS A 141 -17.89 8.32 -26.11
N PHE A 142 -17.40 7.10 -26.24
CA PHE A 142 -16.77 6.38 -25.15
C PHE A 142 -15.35 5.91 -25.49
N MET A 143 -14.58 5.68 -24.43
CA MET A 143 -13.32 4.98 -24.44
C MET A 143 -13.39 3.84 -23.44
N GLU A 144 -12.66 2.77 -23.68
CA GLU A 144 -12.63 1.63 -22.77
C GLU A 144 -11.21 1.16 -22.52
N LEU A 145 -10.92 0.87 -21.26
CA LEU A 145 -9.70 0.17 -20.85
C LEU A 145 -10.01 -1.29 -20.54
N GLN A 146 -9.04 -2.17 -20.74
CA GLN A 146 -9.15 -3.57 -20.32
C GLN A 146 -7.88 -4.01 -19.60
N ASN A 147 -8.07 -4.77 -18.52
CA ASN A 147 -7.01 -5.57 -17.94
C ASN A 147 -6.93 -6.93 -18.64
N ARG A 148 -5.96 -7.10 -19.53
CA ARG A 148 -5.62 -8.38 -20.20
C ARG A 148 -4.55 -9.19 -19.45
N GLY A 149 -4.13 -8.71 -18.28
CA GLY A 149 -3.22 -9.39 -17.38
C GLY A 149 -3.92 -10.45 -16.52
N THR A 150 -3.17 -10.98 -15.54
CA THR A 150 -3.64 -12.07 -14.64
C THR A 150 -3.75 -11.63 -13.19
N LYS A 151 -3.47 -10.36 -12.89
CA LYS A 151 -3.57 -9.77 -11.55
C LYS A 151 -4.43 -8.52 -11.60
N ASP A 152 -5.03 -8.16 -10.47
CA ASP A 152 -5.68 -6.86 -10.30
C ASP A 152 -4.65 -5.75 -10.56
N ILE A 153 -5.05 -4.74 -11.33
CA ILE A 153 -4.23 -3.56 -11.62
C ILE A 153 -4.82 -2.38 -10.85
N PRO A 154 -4.14 -1.86 -9.80
CA PRO A 154 -4.48 -0.57 -9.22
C PRO A 154 -4.36 0.53 -10.26
N LEU A 155 -5.37 1.39 -10.35
CA LEU A 155 -5.45 2.45 -11.36
C LEU A 155 -5.32 3.86 -10.79
N GLU A 156 -5.18 4.04 -9.47
CA GLU A 156 -5.05 5.36 -8.86
C GLU A 156 -3.99 6.22 -9.57
N GLY A 157 -4.42 7.35 -10.14
CA GLY A 157 -3.54 8.28 -10.86
C GLY A 157 -3.14 7.86 -12.28
N VAL A 158 -3.61 6.72 -12.80
CA VAL A 158 -3.55 6.41 -14.24
C VAL A 158 -4.35 7.47 -14.97
N TYR A 159 -3.84 7.98 -16.09
CA TYR A 159 -4.47 9.10 -16.78
C TYR A 159 -4.42 8.98 -18.29
N ILE A 160 -5.31 9.71 -18.96
CA ILE A 160 -5.41 9.77 -20.41
C ILE A 160 -5.16 11.20 -20.88
N CYS A 161 -4.29 11.35 -21.87
CA CYS A 161 -4.19 12.59 -22.66
C CYS A 161 -4.76 12.36 -24.06
N LYS A 162 -5.31 13.41 -24.65
CA LYS A 162 -5.89 13.39 -25.98
C LYS A 162 -5.18 14.41 -26.88
N ASP A 163 -4.86 13.99 -28.10
CA ASP A 163 -4.20 14.74 -29.18
C ASP A 163 -2.77 15.24 -28.89
N SER A 164 -2.44 15.59 -27.65
CA SER A 164 -1.13 16.03 -27.21
C SER A 164 -0.84 15.54 -25.79
N GLU A 165 0.34 14.92 -25.59
CA GLU A 165 0.83 14.51 -24.26
C GLU A 165 1.25 15.68 -23.37
N ASN A 166 1.44 16.87 -23.96
CA ASN A 166 1.75 18.09 -23.21
C ASN A 166 0.50 18.81 -22.72
N ASP A 167 -0.69 18.35 -23.12
CA ASP A 167 -1.94 18.91 -22.68
C ASP A 167 -2.32 18.33 -21.30
N SER A 168 -3.19 19.05 -20.59
CA SER A 168 -3.74 18.53 -19.34
C SER A 168 -4.49 17.22 -19.59
N PRO A 169 -4.38 16.21 -18.70
CA PRO A 169 -5.12 14.97 -18.85
C PRO A 169 -6.62 15.22 -18.99
N VAL A 170 -7.26 14.54 -19.94
CA VAL A 170 -8.72 14.59 -20.11
C VAL A 170 -9.45 13.69 -19.11
N TRP A 171 -8.72 12.76 -18.49
CA TRP A 171 -9.21 11.89 -17.43
C TRP A 171 -8.05 11.44 -16.54
N ILE A 172 -8.30 11.39 -15.23
CA ILE A 172 -7.41 10.82 -14.22
C ILE A 172 -8.26 9.88 -13.37
N CYS A 173 -7.80 8.65 -13.23
CA CYS A 173 -8.48 7.63 -12.45
C CYS A 173 -8.33 7.91 -10.94
N ASP A 174 -9.42 7.73 -10.21
CA ASP A 174 -9.45 7.68 -8.75
C ASP A 174 -8.90 6.34 -8.20
N ASP A 175 -8.99 6.15 -6.89
CA ASP A 175 -8.52 4.96 -6.18
C ASP A 175 -9.42 3.73 -6.45
N ARG A 176 -9.20 3.08 -7.60
CA ARG A 176 -9.84 1.82 -7.97
C ARG A 176 -8.83 0.81 -8.50
N ALA A 177 -9.24 -0.45 -8.56
CA ALA A 177 -8.50 -1.52 -9.20
C ALA A 177 -9.35 -2.18 -10.30
N LEU A 178 -8.69 -2.64 -11.36
CA LEU A 178 -9.32 -3.37 -12.46
C LEU A 178 -8.87 -4.84 -12.40
N ALA A 179 -9.82 -5.74 -12.14
CA ALA A 179 -9.53 -7.17 -12.04
C ALA A 179 -9.24 -7.80 -13.42
N PRO A 180 -8.58 -8.98 -13.48
CA PRO A 180 -8.28 -9.67 -14.73
C PRO A 180 -9.50 -9.88 -15.62
N GLY A 181 -9.36 -9.55 -16.91
CA GLY A 181 -10.42 -9.65 -17.92
C GLY A 181 -11.52 -8.60 -17.81
N GLN A 182 -11.51 -7.73 -16.81
CA GLN A 182 -12.50 -6.67 -16.65
C GLN A 182 -12.22 -5.46 -17.55
N PHE A 183 -13.29 -4.69 -17.78
CA PHE A 183 -13.32 -3.50 -18.59
C PHE A 183 -13.61 -2.27 -17.72
N LEU A 184 -13.03 -1.13 -18.08
CA LEU A 184 -13.33 0.17 -17.50
C LEU A 184 -13.85 1.09 -18.61
N LEU A 185 -15.17 1.29 -18.63
CA LEU A 185 -15.85 2.13 -19.61
C LEU A 185 -15.83 3.59 -19.16
N LEU A 186 -15.42 4.49 -20.04
CA LEU A 186 -15.36 5.93 -19.83
C LEU A 186 -16.21 6.64 -20.89
N TYR A 187 -17.09 7.54 -20.46
CA TYR A 187 -17.91 8.34 -21.38
C TYR A 187 -17.42 9.78 -21.44
N SER A 188 -17.57 10.41 -22.60
CA SER A 188 -17.33 11.84 -22.77
C SER A 188 -18.35 12.64 -21.97
N GLU A 189 -17.93 13.76 -21.39
CA GLU A 189 -18.84 14.75 -20.80
C GLU A 189 -19.96 15.18 -21.77
N ASP A 190 -19.70 15.16 -23.09
CA ASP A 190 -20.67 15.47 -24.13
C ASP A 190 -21.93 14.58 -24.12
N VAL A 191 -21.84 13.37 -23.57
CA VAL A 191 -22.94 12.37 -23.52
C VAL A 191 -23.29 11.97 -22.08
N GLN A 192 -22.80 12.71 -21.08
CA GLN A 192 -23.11 12.42 -19.68
C GLN A 192 -24.62 12.46 -19.39
N SER A 193 -25.34 13.41 -20.00
CA SER A 193 -26.79 13.54 -19.81
C SER A 193 -27.60 12.33 -20.28
N THR A 194 -27.04 11.51 -21.19
CA THR A 194 -27.67 10.29 -21.69
C THR A 194 -27.17 9.02 -20.99
N HIS A 195 -26.20 9.14 -20.07
CA HIS A 195 -25.64 8.07 -19.25
C HIS A 195 -25.61 8.47 -17.76
N PRO A 196 -26.76 8.85 -17.16
CA PRO A 196 -26.80 9.35 -15.78
C PRO A 196 -26.41 8.31 -14.72
N GLU A 197 -26.39 7.02 -15.08
CA GLU A 197 -25.91 5.93 -14.24
C GLU A 197 -24.38 5.88 -14.13
N GLN A 198 -23.67 6.54 -15.05
CA GLN A 198 -22.22 6.54 -15.07
C GLN A 198 -21.67 7.41 -13.93
N PRO A 199 -20.78 6.89 -13.07
CA PRO A 199 -20.12 7.68 -12.05
C PRO A 199 -19.30 8.84 -12.66
N GLU A 200 -19.30 10.00 -12.02
CA GLU A 200 -18.52 11.18 -12.46
C GLU A 200 -17.03 10.84 -12.68
N ALA A 201 -16.45 10.02 -11.82
CA ALA A 201 -15.06 9.57 -11.93
C ALA A 201 -14.78 8.72 -13.21
N LEU A 202 -15.82 8.31 -13.94
CA LEU A 202 -15.74 7.61 -15.22
C LEU A 202 -16.22 8.47 -16.40
N ILE A 203 -16.23 9.79 -16.22
CA ILE A 203 -16.43 10.78 -17.27
C ILE A 203 -15.07 11.39 -17.63
N PHE A 204 -14.78 11.49 -18.93
CA PHE A 204 -13.62 12.23 -19.42
C PHE A 204 -14.03 13.59 -20.00
N HIS A 205 -13.25 14.62 -19.70
CA HIS A 205 -13.56 16.02 -20.01
C HIS A 205 -12.98 16.44 -21.36
N SER A 206 -13.47 15.78 -22.41
CA SER A 206 -13.15 16.12 -23.79
C SER A 206 -14.18 15.53 -24.75
N GLY A 207 -14.34 16.15 -25.92
CA GLY A 207 -15.12 15.57 -27.00
C GLY A 207 -14.37 14.46 -27.73
N LEU A 208 -15.10 13.43 -28.20
CA LEU A 208 -14.59 12.34 -29.04
C LEU A 208 -15.41 12.28 -30.34
N SER A 209 -14.76 12.21 -31.50
CA SER A 209 -15.42 12.33 -32.80
C SER A 209 -14.99 11.23 -33.76
N ALA A 210 -15.95 10.55 -34.38
CA ALA A 210 -15.68 9.56 -35.43
C ALA A 210 -15.20 10.17 -36.77
N LYS A 211 -15.18 11.51 -36.88
CA LYS A 211 -14.91 12.25 -38.11
C LYS A 211 -13.58 13.03 -38.08
N LYS A 212 -12.83 12.93 -36.98
CA LYS A 212 -11.54 13.62 -36.82
C LYS A 212 -10.44 12.60 -36.53
N ASN A 213 -9.24 12.95 -36.97
CA ASN A 213 -8.03 12.34 -36.43
C ASN A 213 -8.03 12.48 -34.91
N VAL A 214 -7.49 11.49 -34.23
CA VAL A 214 -7.47 11.47 -32.77
C VAL A 214 -6.27 10.68 -32.28
N ARG A 215 -5.61 11.21 -31.25
CA ARG A 215 -4.64 10.45 -30.47
C ARG A 215 -5.15 10.28 -29.05
N ILE A 216 -5.16 9.06 -28.54
CA ILE A 216 -5.48 8.73 -27.15
C ILE A 216 -4.26 8.02 -26.57
N GLN A 217 -3.63 8.66 -25.57
CA GLN A 217 -2.47 8.12 -24.89
C GLN A 217 -2.84 7.81 -23.45
N LEU A 218 -2.52 6.59 -23.02
CA LEU A 218 -2.72 6.11 -21.66
C LEU A 218 -1.39 6.15 -20.93
N PHE A 219 -1.35 6.74 -19.74
CA PHE A 219 -0.14 6.90 -18.95
C PHE A 219 -0.28 6.30 -17.55
N ASN A 220 0.83 5.81 -17.03
CA ASN A 220 0.92 5.46 -15.62
C ASN A 220 1.08 6.72 -14.76
N PRO A 221 0.89 6.64 -13.42
CA PRO A 221 1.04 7.79 -12.53
C PRO A 221 2.44 8.44 -12.55
N ALA A 222 3.46 7.71 -12.99
CA ALA A 222 4.83 8.22 -13.14
C ALA A 222 5.07 8.94 -14.49
N GLY A 223 4.06 9.04 -15.35
CA GLY A 223 4.12 9.70 -16.65
C GLY A 223 4.75 8.88 -17.78
N SER A 224 4.96 7.57 -17.59
CA SER A 224 5.36 6.69 -18.70
C SER A 224 4.12 6.27 -19.50
N SER A 225 4.22 6.30 -20.83
CA SER A 225 3.17 5.80 -21.72
C SER A 225 2.99 4.29 -21.52
N ILE A 226 1.75 3.88 -21.26
CA ILE A 226 1.29 2.49 -21.19
C ILE A 226 0.86 2.04 -22.59
N ASP A 227 0.12 2.90 -23.30
CA ASP A 227 -0.52 2.55 -24.56
C ASP A 227 -0.83 3.81 -25.38
N ASP A 228 -0.92 3.65 -26.70
CA ASP A 228 -1.12 4.75 -27.64
C ASP A 228 -1.99 4.31 -28.82
N PHE A 229 -3.13 4.97 -28.98
CA PHE A 229 -3.92 4.93 -30.20
C PHE A 229 -3.76 6.26 -30.92
N ASN A 230 -3.07 6.27 -32.07
CA ASN A 230 -2.78 7.49 -32.80
C ASN A 230 -3.28 7.41 -34.24
N LEU A 231 -4.52 7.84 -34.47
CA LEU A 231 -5.13 7.87 -35.80
C LEU A 231 -4.84 9.20 -36.49
N THR A 232 -3.96 9.16 -37.49
CA THR A 232 -3.46 10.33 -38.23
C THR A 232 -4.08 10.49 -39.62
N ALA A 233 -4.76 9.46 -40.11
CA ALA A 233 -5.50 9.52 -41.36
C ALA A 233 -6.74 8.64 -41.29
N ILE A 234 -7.93 9.25 -41.40
CA ILE A 234 -9.18 8.51 -41.47
C ILE A 234 -9.35 7.94 -42.89
N ALA A 235 -9.06 6.65 -43.07
CA ALA A 235 -9.35 5.94 -44.32
C ALA A 235 -10.84 5.60 -44.46
N LYS A 236 -11.51 5.39 -43.33
CA LYS A 236 -12.93 5.06 -43.23
C LYS A 236 -13.46 5.70 -41.95
N THR A 237 -14.50 6.52 -42.07
CA THR A 237 -15.24 6.96 -40.89
C THR A 237 -15.88 5.72 -40.30
N ALA A 238 -15.58 5.41 -39.04
CA ALA A 238 -16.06 4.18 -38.43
C ALA A 238 -17.60 4.27 -38.30
N PRO A 239 -18.38 3.43 -39.02
CA PRO A 239 -19.82 3.31 -38.74
C PRO A 239 -20.05 2.56 -37.42
N ALA A 240 -18.99 1.92 -36.90
CA ALA A 240 -18.89 1.12 -35.69
C ALA A 240 -17.68 1.60 -34.86
N SER A 241 -17.19 0.82 -33.91
CA SER A 241 -16.10 1.20 -33.00
C SER A 241 -14.71 0.89 -33.55
N TYR A 242 -13.68 1.57 -33.04
CA TYR A 242 -12.30 1.07 -33.14
C TYR A 242 -12.09 0.11 -31.98
N SER A 243 -12.00 -1.18 -32.27
CA SER A 243 -11.93 -2.24 -31.25
C SER A 243 -10.59 -2.98 -31.37
N ARG A 244 -9.98 -3.30 -30.23
CA ARG A 244 -8.73 -4.05 -30.21
C ARG A 244 -8.99 -5.55 -30.16
N ASN A 245 -8.56 -6.27 -31.19
CA ASN A 245 -8.61 -7.73 -31.27
C ASN A 245 -7.72 -8.40 -30.21
N THR A 246 -7.86 -9.72 -30.07
CA THR A 246 -7.02 -10.56 -29.19
C THR A 246 -5.54 -10.49 -29.58
N ASP A 247 -5.23 -10.31 -30.87
CA ASP A 247 -3.86 -10.10 -31.38
C ASP A 247 -3.31 -8.69 -31.13
N LYS A 248 -4.08 -7.86 -30.40
CA LYS A 248 -3.79 -6.46 -30.02
C LYS A 248 -3.82 -5.46 -31.17
N LYS A 249 -4.20 -5.87 -32.39
CA LYS A 249 -4.41 -4.94 -33.49
C LYS A 249 -5.78 -4.28 -33.38
N TRP A 250 -5.85 -3.03 -33.84
CA TRP A 250 -7.10 -2.30 -33.94
C TRP A 250 -7.83 -2.69 -35.23
N ALA A 251 -9.12 -2.97 -35.11
CA ALA A 251 -10.01 -3.27 -36.23
C ALA A 251 -11.33 -2.52 -36.08
N TYR A 252 -12.05 -2.35 -37.18
CA TYR A 252 -13.42 -1.87 -37.17
C TYR A 252 -14.35 -3.01 -36.76
N ALA A 253 -15.12 -2.84 -35.69
CA ALA A 253 -16.08 -3.84 -35.21
C ALA A 253 -17.31 -3.18 -34.55
N PRO A 254 -18.46 -3.87 -34.44
CA PRO A 254 -19.59 -3.40 -33.65
C PRO A 254 -19.18 -3.02 -32.23
N ALA A 255 -19.79 -1.98 -31.68
CA ALA A 255 -19.46 -1.49 -30.36
C ALA A 255 -19.83 -2.51 -29.26
N THR A 256 -18.96 -2.67 -28.27
CA THR A 256 -19.11 -3.66 -27.19
C THR A 256 -18.82 -3.07 -25.80
N PRO A 257 -19.48 -1.95 -25.41
CA PRO A 257 -19.19 -1.28 -24.14
C PRO A 257 -19.40 -2.22 -22.94
N GLY A 258 -18.36 -2.37 -22.13
CA GLY A 258 -18.32 -3.24 -20.94
C GLY A 258 -18.18 -4.73 -21.26
N ALA A 259 -17.88 -5.13 -22.50
CA ALA A 259 -17.87 -6.51 -22.94
C ALA A 259 -16.68 -6.82 -23.85
N ALA A 260 -16.46 -8.12 -24.10
CA ALA A 260 -15.40 -8.55 -25.00
C ALA A 260 -15.67 -8.10 -26.46
N ASN A 261 -14.64 -7.51 -27.07
CA ASN A 261 -14.66 -7.10 -28.48
C ASN A 261 -14.94 -8.28 -29.41
N GLN A 262 -15.66 -8.00 -30.50
CA GLN A 262 -15.80 -8.94 -31.60
C GLN A 262 -14.54 -8.91 -32.48
N GLU A 263 -13.95 -10.07 -32.76
CA GLU A 263 -12.82 -10.17 -33.68
C GLU A 263 -13.21 -9.69 -35.08
N SER A 264 -12.36 -8.87 -35.69
CA SER A 264 -12.57 -8.35 -37.04
C SER A 264 -11.29 -8.40 -37.86
N THR A 265 -11.41 -8.73 -39.14
CA THR A 265 -10.31 -8.69 -40.11
C THR A 265 -10.23 -7.36 -40.86
N ASP A 266 -11.18 -6.45 -40.63
CA ASP A 266 -11.18 -5.08 -41.18
C ASP A 266 -10.30 -4.19 -40.29
N TYR A 267 -8.98 -4.32 -40.44
CA TYR A 267 -8.02 -3.60 -39.61
C TYR A 267 -8.05 -2.09 -39.84
N VAL A 268 -7.87 -1.32 -38.77
CA VAL A 268 -7.74 0.14 -38.83
C VAL A 268 -6.45 0.48 -39.58
N THR A 269 -6.58 1.35 -40.58
CA THR A 269 -5.46 1.92 -41.33
C THR A 269 -5.28 3.40 -40.96
N GLY A 270 -4.08 3.94 -41.14
CA GLY A 270 -3.76 5.33 -40.77
C GLY A 270 -3.35 5.53 -39.30
N LEU A 271 -3.06 4.45 -38.60
CA LEU A 271 -2.41 4.49 -37.29
C LEU A 271 -0.90 4.75 -37.42
N GLN A 272 -0.31 5.51 -36.49
CA GLN A 272 1.12 5.79 -36.40
C GLN A 272 1.69 5.38 -35.04
#